data_AF-A0A800AYT3-F1
#
_entry.id   AF-A0A800AYT3-F1
#
_cell.length_a   1.000
_cell.length_b   1.000
_cell.length_c   1.000
_cell.angle_alpha   90.00
_cell.angle_beta   90.00
_cell.angle_gamma   90.00
#
_symmetry.space_group_name_H-M   'P 1'
#
loop_
_entity.id
_entity.type
_entity.pdbx_description
1 polymer ?
#
loop_
_entity_poly.entity_id
_entity_poly.type
_entity_poly.pdbx_seq_one_letter_code
_entity_poly.pdbx_strand_id
1 'polypeptide(L)'
;MNINKGIFIQFTNLLVFIFIFSINIITYAQINNIPVAVYDVATVDQDTTLNAPSGAPDNYANLLDNDSDADGDTLTVIRFTVNGGASWTNAGGTINIAEGSITINVNGTYTFIPAPGYFGFVPNIIYEITDGEDIAMATLFLTVETSGDLIEISGLSSCNQGYTANGEYKIRYQLSITNRSITRGYHQNSEITNIQLFDDLNAVFGDCVTLIERELPTVNSPDNFLGGTYAVPNISFDAAEFDASDATPGADGIINNFTDVLYPRQTITLQFCVYIDPFCNGRPNPTPSGSGIDFNNIVNVTSNRGNDTAQLLLEDFHTPETTVAANLFIPDRSPLVNFDGTYDYTNTVIITNDGNSQANNVNFNMGLKRFTDNGIVFSPGDHDNDTATPDVQTPIVWQVDAAGNPLSTVTVNSSYDGFNSTTLLDPNQILAAGETIYLKVFHHINSIIST
;
A
#
# COMPACT_ATOMS: atom_id res chain seq x y z
N MET A 1 75.75 -46.63 66.96
CA MET A 1 74.78 -46.88 65.88
C MET A 1 73.79 -45.71 65.86
N ASN A 2 74.21 -44.57 65.31
CA ASN A 2 73.46 -43.31 65.36
C ASN A 2 73.32 -42.83 63.92
N ILE A 3 72.30 -43.33 63.23
CA ILE A 3 71.99 -42.94 61.86
C ILE A 3 70.84 -41.92 61.95
N ASN A 4 71.23 -40.65 61.88
CA ASN A 4 70.51 -39.50 61.34
C ASN A 4 68.96 -39.53 61.35
N LYS A 5 68.35 -39.17 62.50
CA LYS A 5 66.98 -38.63 62.54
C LYS A 5 66.86 -37.19 61.99
N GLY A 6 67.98 -36.47 61.81
CA GLY A 6 67.99 -35.10 61.28
C GLY A 6 67.93 -34.99 59.74
N ILE A 7 68.36 -36.03 59.01
CA ILE A 7 68.34 -36.02 57.53
C ILE A 7 66.96 -36.36 56.97
N PHE A 8 66.16 -37.17 57.67
CA PHE A 8 64.80 -37.52 57.21
C PHE A 8 63.80 -36.35 57.31
N ILE A 9 64.03 -35.40 58.22
CA ILE A 9 63.19 -34.18 58.39
C ILE A 9 63.58 -33.09 57.38
N GLN A 10 64.84 -33.07 56.92
CA GLN A 10 65.30 -32.14 55.89
C GLN A 10 64.82 -32.52 54.49
N PHE A 11 64.75 -33.83 54.16
CA PHE A 11 64.20 -34.26 52.86
C PHE A 11 62.67 -34.20 52.79
N THR A 12 61.94 -34.41 53.90
CA THR A 12 60.49 -34.24 53.92
C THR A 12 60.07 -32.77 53.88
N ASN A 13 60.82 -31.85 54.52
CA ASN A 13 60.55 -30.42 54.38
C ASN A 13 60.99 -29.84 53.03
N LEU A 14 62.06 -30.33 52.39
CA LEU A 14 62.48 -29.89 51.05
C LEU A 14 61.53 -30.40 49.97
N LEU A 15 61.05 -31.64 50.07
CA LEU A 15 60.08 -32.19 49.11
C LEU A 15 58.68 -31.56 49.28
N VAL A 16 58.28 -31.21 50.50
CA VAL A 16 57.03 -30.47 50.77
C VAL A 16 57.15 -28.99 50.41
N PHE A 17 58.33 -28.36 50.57
CA PHE A 17 58.57 -27.00 50.04
C PHE A 17 58.57 -26.98 48.51
N ILE A 18 59.15 -27.99 47.84
CA ILE A 18 59.12 -28.08 46.38
C ILE A 18 57.72 -28.45 45.87
N PHE A 19 56.91 -29.18 46.65
CA PHE A 19 55.49 -29.43 46.32
C PHE A 19 54.58 -28.22 46.57
N ILE A 20 54.90 -27.35 47.55
CA ILE A 20 54.14 -26.12 47.82
C ILE A 20 54.60 -24.94 46.95
N PHE A 21 55.83 -24.96 46.43
CA PHE A 21 56.34 -23.96 45.47
C PHE A 21 56.23 -24.40 43.99
N SER A 22 55.54 -25.51 43.74
CA SER A 22 55.07 -25.90 42.41
C SER A 22 53.55 -25.83 42.37
N ILE A 23 52.96 -24.73 42.89
CA ILE A 23 51.72 -24.25 42.30
C ILE A 23 52.10 -23.97 40.85
N ASN A 24 51.75 -24.92 39.98
CA ASN A 24 51.52 -24.60 38.60
C ASN A 24 50.41 -23.55 38.66
N ILE A 25 50.81 -22.27 38.64
CA ILE A 25 49.91 -21.22 38.19
C ILE A 25 49.74 -21.56 36.72
N ILE A 26 48.82 -22.48 36.42
CA ILE A 26 48.16 -22.48 35.13
C ILE A 26 47.32 -21.22 35.20
N THR A 27 47.93 -20.10 34.80
CA THR A 27 47.14 -18.97 34.33
C THR A 27 46.37 -19.54 33.15
N TYR A 28 45.09 -19.87 33.35
CA TYR A 28 44.18 -19.86 32.24
C TYR A 28 44.26 -18.43 31.72
N ALA A 29 44.97 -18.22 30.61
CA ALA A 29 44.74 -17.02 29.83
C ALA A 29 43.24 -17.06 29.53
N GLN A 30 42.50 -16.04 29.98
CA GLN A 30 41.15 -15.88 29.45
C GLN A 30 41.31 -15.79 27.93
N ILE A 31 40.52 -16.57 27.21
CA ILE A 31 40.48 -16.45 25.77
C ILE A 31 39.70 -15.16 25.53
N ASN A 32 40.38 -14.13 25.01
CA ASN A 32 39.73 -12.89 24.63
C ASN A 32 38.61 -13.20 23.62
N ASN A 33 37.42 -12.70 23.89
CA ASN A 33 36.29 -12.77 22.99
C ASN A 33 36.35 -11.57 22.05
N ILE A 34 36.20 -11.83 20.74
CA ILE A 34 36.18 -10.76 19.75
C ILE A 34 34.94 -9.88 20.04
N PRO A 35 35.07 -8.55 20.00
CA PRO A 35 33.95 -7.66 20.24
C PRO A 35 32.85 -7.84 19.18
N VAL A 36 31.61 -7.65 19.58
CA VAL A 36 30.44 -7.70 18.71
C VAL A 36 30.05 -6.27 18.36
N ALA A 37 30.40 -5.85 17.15
CA ALA A 37 30.02 -4.57 16.58
C ALA A 37 28.65 -4.66 15.88
N VAL A 38 27.74 -3.74 16.15
CA VAL A 38 26.37 -3.67 15.61
C VAL A 38 26.24 -2.43 14.74
N TYR A 39 25.45 -2.52 13.67
CA TYR A 39 25.26 -1.37 12.76
C TYR A 39 24.44 -0.26 13.40
N ASP A 40 24.83 0.97 13.09
CA ASP A 40 24.17 2.17 13.55
C ASP A 40 23.40 2.86 12.43
N VAL A 41 22.37 3.58 12.84
CA VAL A 41 21.57 4.41 11.95
C VAL A 41 21.40 5.77 12.62
N ALA A 42 21.61 6.84 11.87
CA ALA A 42 21.19 8.14 12.33
C ALA A 42 20.67 9.02 11.21
N THR A 43 19.79 9.92 11.61
CA THR A 43 19.18 10.90 10.73
C THR A 43 19.34 12.29 11.34
N VAL A 44 19.56 13.26 10.46
CA VAL A 44 19.70 14.67 10.82
C VAL A 44 18.90 15.52 9.84
N ASP A 45 18.33 16.63 10.29
CA ASP A 45 17.71 17.58 9.39
C ASP A 45 18.77 18.29 8.53
N GLN A 46 18.42 18.57 7.28
CA GLN A 46 19.17 19.44 6.39
C GLN A 46 19.60 20.73 7.11
N ASP A 47 20.85 21.14 6.86
CA ASP A 47 21.47 22.34 7.44
C ASP A 47 21.60 22.34 8.98
N THR A 48 21.40 21.19 9.63
CA THR A 48 21.61 21.05 11.08
C THR A 48 22.81 20.18 11.39
N THR A 49 23.56 20.54 12.44
CA THR A 49 24.69 19.72 12.91
C THR A 49 24.19 18.61 13.81
N LEU A 50 24.50 17.37 13.45
CA LEU A 50 24.27 16.21 14.30
C LEU A 50 25.42 16.05 15.28
N ASN A 51 25.09 15.98 16.57
CA ASN A 51 26.04 15.59 17.62
C ASN A 51 25.46 14.39 18.36
N ALA A 52 26.17 13.27 18.32
CA ALA A 52 25.77 12.02 18.97
C ALA A 52 26.53 11.84 20.29
N PRO A 53 25.97 12.25 21.44
CA PRO A 53 26.56 12.00 22.75
C PRO A 53 26.34 10.54 23.17
N SER A 54 27.07 10.10 24.20
CA SER A 54 26.79 8.81 24.86
C SER A 54 25.43 8.86 25.57
N GLY A 55 24.65 7.78 25.45
CA GLY A 55 23.33 7.67 26.06
C GLY A 55 22.26 8.54 25.40
N ALA A 56 22.48 8.97 24.15
CA ALA A 56 21.43 9.56 23.32
C ALA A 56 20.34 8.51 23.00
N PRO A 57 19.13 8.95 22.61
CA PRO A 57 18.11 8.03 22.12
C PRO A 57 18.63 7.26 20.89
N ASP A 58 18.07 6.06 20.67
CA ASP A 58 18.50 5.07 19.67
C ASP A 58 18.69 5.61 18.23
N ASN A 59 18.18 6.78 17.88
CA ASN A 59 18.25 7.34 16.53
C ASN A 59 19.44 8.24 16.20
N TYR A 60 20.27 8.55 17.18
CA TYR A 60 21.58 9.18 16.98
C TYR A 60 22.48 8.87 18.19
N ALA A 61 22.37 7.65 18.69
CA ALA A 61 23.17 7.15 19.78
C ALA A 61 24.65 7.09 19.40
N ASN A 62 25.49 6.95 20.42
CA ASN A 62 26.92 6.74 20.24
C ASN A 62 27.17 5.39 19.56
N LEU A 63 28.21 5.31 18.72
CA LEU A 63 28.53 4.13 17.92
C LEU A 63 28.85 2.87 18.73
N LEU A 64 29.08 3.01 20.04
CA LEU A 64 29.42 1.91 20.93
C LEU A 64 28.25 1.53 21.87
N ASP A 65 27.14 2.27 21.86
CA ASP A 65 26.05 2.09 22.84
C ASP A 65 25.30 0.73 22.63
N ASN A 66 25.29 0.20 21.41
CA ASN A 66 24.68 -1.09 21.04
C ASN A 66 25.70 -2.23 20.84
N ASP A 67 27.00 -1.94 21.02
CA ASP A 67 28.08 -2.90 20.90
C ASP A 67 28.27 -3.67 22.21
N SER A 68 28.87 -4.86 22.11
CA SER A 68 29.12 -5.68 23.30
C SER A 68 30.42 -6.45 23.22
N ASP A 69 30.97 -6.76 24.39
CA ASP A 69 32.05 -7.70 24.55
C ASP A 69 31.68 -8.70 25.66
N ALA A 70 32.02 -9.97 25.45
CA ALA A 70 31.61 -11.05 26.36
C ALA A 70 32.50 -11.14 27.61
N ASP A 71 33.73 -10.64 27.53
CA ASP A 71 34.64 -10.52 28.68
C ASP A 71 34.35 -9.24 29.51
N GLY A 72 33.60 -8.30 28.93
CA GLY A 72 33.21 -7.04 29.56
C GLY A 72 34.26 -5.95 29.42
N ASP A 73 35.16 -6.09 28.43
CA ASP A 73 36.21 -5.13 28.16
C ASP A 73 35.65 -3.82 27.58
N THR A 74 36.41 -2.74 27.79
CA THR A 74 35.99 -1.42 27.33
C THR A 74 36.23 -1.28 25.83
N LEU A 75 35.15 -1.05 25.09
CA LEU A 75 35.21 -0.83 23.65
C LEU A 75 35.62 0.60 23.30
N THR A 76 36.43 0.74 22.26
CA THR A 76 36.84 2.04 21.70
C THR A 76 36.89 2.02 20.19
N VAL A 77 36.59 3.15 19.54
CA VAL A 77 36.77 3.33 18.10
C VAL A 77 38.24 3.68 17.81
N ILE A 78 38.86 2.99 16.86
CA ILE A 78 40.26 3.23 16.47
C ILE A 78 40.41 4.04 15.19
N ARG A 79 39.59 3.75 14.17
CA ARG A 79 39.62 4.42 12.87
C ARG A 79 38.35 4.19 12.08
N PHE A 80 38.13 5.02 11.07
CA PHE A 80 36.97 4.96 10.20
C PHE A 80 37.32 5.35 8.76
N THR A 81 36.46 4.93 7.82
CA THR A 81 36.55 5.24 6.39
C THR A 81 35.15 5.48 5.82
N VAL A 82 35.08 6.16 4.68
CA VAL A 82 33.81 6.41 3.98
C VAL A 82 33.75 5.57 2.71
N ASN A 83 32.60 4.93 2.49
CA ASN A 83 32.27 4.09 1.34
C ASN A 83 33.29 2.97 1.07
N GLY A 84 33.89 2.41 2.12
CA GLY A 84 34.91 1.35 2.01
C GLY A 84 36.19 1.80 1.30
N GLY A 85 36.47 3.11 1.26
CA GLY A 85 37.69 3.64 0.67
C GLY A 85 38.95 3.09 1.35
N ALA A 86 40.04 2.96 0.59
CA ALA A 86 41.32 2.42 1.09
C ALA A 86 42.04 3.31 2.12
N SER A 87 41.62 4.58 2.26
CA SER A 87 42.21 5.54 3.19
C SER A 87 41.40 5.58 4.49
N TRP A 88 42.02 5.13 5.59
CA TRP A 88 41.44 5.18 6.92
C TRP A 88 41.89 6.43 7.68
N THR A 89 40.97 7.02 8.44
CA THR A 89 41.23 8.14 9.34
C THR A 89 41.15 7.65 10.78
N ASN A 90 42.14 7.97 11.61
CA ASN A 90 42.12 7.62 13.02
C ASN A 90 41.00 8.35 13.75
N ALA A 91 40.45 7.73 14.78
CA ALA A 91 39.48 8.37 15.66
C ALA A 91 40.03 9.68 16.25
N GLY A 92 39.18 10.70 16.36
CA GLY A 92 39.51 12.10 16.63
C GLY A 92 39.82 12.92 15.37
N GLY A 93 39.95 12.27 14.21
CA GLY A 93 40.11 12.94 12.91
C GLY A 93 38.77 13.26 12.24
N THR A 94 38.83 14.08 11.18
CA THR A 94 37.67 14.49 10.37
C THR A 94 37.86 14.07 8.91
N ILE A 95 36.82 13.50 8.30
CA ILE A 95 36.74 13.26 6.86
C ILE A 95 35.75 14.28 6.25
N ASN A 96 36.17 14.92 5.17
CA ASN A 96 35.30 15.79 4.35
C ASN A 96 34.87 15.04 3.10
N ILE A 97 33.58 15.03 2.82
CA ILE A 97 32.93 14.42 1.65
C ILE A 97 32.00 15.44 0.99
N ALA A 98 31.40 15.09 -0.16
CA ALA A 98 30.53 16.00 -0.87
C ALA A 98 29.26 16.34 -0.06
N GLU A 99 28.80 15.39 0.73
CA GLU A 99 27.58 15.45 1.54
C GLU A 99 27.78 16.19 2.88
N GLY A 100 29.03 16.50 3.26
CA GLY A 100 29.34 17.15 4.53
C GLY A 100 30.70 16.75 5.12
N SER A 101 30.84 16.92 6.43
CA SER A 101 32.04 16.52 7.19
C SER A 101 31.67 15.68 8.40
N ILE A 102 32.41 14.59 8.63
CA ILE A 102 32.22 13.70 9.78
C ILE A 102 33.48 13.61 10.64
N THR A 103 33.30 13.71 11.95
CA THR A 103 34.33 13.47 12.97
C THR A 103 33.85 12.37 13.90
N ILE A 104 34.63 11.31 14.09
CA ILE A 104 34.32 10.21 15.01
C ILE A 104 35.41 10.15 16.08
N ASN A 105 35.04 10.17 17.35
CA ASN A 105 35.95 10.14 18.49
C ASN A 105 36.18 8.72 19.01
N VAL A 106 37.25 8.54 19.79
CA VAL A 106 37.64 7.23 20.37
C VAL A 106 36.55 6.62 21.25
N ASN A 107 35.78 7.47 21.94
CA ASN A 107 34.68 7.05 22.79
C ASN A 107 33.38 6.78 22.03
N GLY A 108 33.41 6.72 20.69
CA GLY A 108 32.25 6.48 19.83
C GLY A 108 31.31 7.66 19.62
N THR A 109 31.53 8.80 20.28
CA THR A 109 30.79 10.03 19.95
C THR A 109 31.20 10.53 18.57
N TYR A 110 30.26 11.13 17.85
CA TYR A 110 30.56 11.70 16.55
C TYR A 110 29.78 12.99 16.28
N THR A 111 30.33 13.78 15.37
CA THR A 111 29.71 14.99 14.85
C THR A 111 29.65 14.90 13.33
N PHE A 112 28.46 15.10 12.76
CA PHE A 112 28.26 15.25 11.33
C PHE A 112 27.68 16.63 11.02
N ILE A 113 28.32 17.32 10.09
CA ILE A 113 27.86 18.63 9.57
C ILE A 113 27.52 18.41 8.09
N PRO A 114 26.24 18.38 7.71
CA PRO A 114 25.83 18.30 6.32
C PRO A 114 26.39 19.47 5.50
N ALA A 115 26.65 19.23 4.22
CA ALA A 115 26.91 20.31 3.27
C ALA A 115 25.65 21.19 3.15
N PRO A 116 25.80 22.52 2.96
CA PRO A 116 24.65 23.42 2.87
C PRO A 116 23.64 22.99 1.79
N GLY A 117 22.38 22.87 2.16
CA GLY A 117 21.28 22.45 1.30
C GLY A 117 21.31 20.97 0.90
N TYR A 118 22.22 20.15 1.43
CA TYR A 118 22.25 18.72 1.13
C TYR A 118 21.10 17.99 1.84
N PHE A 119 20.43 17.09 1.13
CA PHE A 119 19.50 16.10 1.65
C PHE A 119 19.70 14.79 0.86
N GLY A 120 19.54 13.65 1.51
CA GLY A 120 19.82 12.35 0.90
C GLY A 120 20.58 11.38 1.80
N PHE A 121 21.01 10.27 1.21
CA PHE A 121 21.86 9.28 1.87
C PHE A 121 23.31 9.70 1.83
N VAL A 122 23.93 9.79 3.00
CA VAL A 122 25.38 9.94 3.12
C VAL A 122 26.04 8.59 2.80
N PRO A 123 27.18 8.56 2.09
CA PRO A 123 27.91 7.32 1.87
C PRO A 123 28.25 6.62 3.18
N ASN A 124 28.12 5.29 3.20
CA ASN A 124 28.29 4.47 4.41
C ASN A 124 29.61 4.77 5.11
N ILE A 125 29.57 5.02 6.42
CA ILE A 125 30.78 5.19 7.23
C ILE A 125 31.08 3.87 7.92
N ILE A 126 32.23 3.28 7.61
CA ILE A 126 32.68 2.03 8.21
C ILE A 126 33.71 2.37 9.28
N TYR A 127 33.53 1.86 10.49
CA TYR A 127 34.43 2.08 11.61
C TYR A 127 34.89 0.76 12.22
N GLU A 128 36.07 0.80 12.84
CA GLU A 128 36.64 -0.30 13.58
C GLU A 128 36.61 0.00 15.08
N ILE A 129 36.14 -0.98 15.86
CA ILE A 129 36.18 -0.97 17.32
C ILE A 129 37.18 -2.01 17.82
N THR A 130 37.71 -1.78 19.02
CA THR A 130 38.61 -2.71 19.71
C THR A 130 38.30 -2.76 21.21
N ASP A 131 38.53 -3.93 21.80
CA ASP A 131 38.60 -4.20 23.25
C ASP A 131 40.03 -4.01 23.81
N GLY A 132 41.03 -3.79 22.94
CA GLY A 132 42.45 -3.69 23.27
C GLY A 132 43.31 -4.85 22.76
N GLU A 133 42.69 -5.95 22.32
CA GLU A 133 43.37 -7.13 21.76
C GLU A 133 42.85 -7.48 20.36
N ASP A 134 41.52 -7.53 20.17
CA ASP A 134 40.85 -7.86 18.93
C ASP A 134 40.11 -6.66 18.30
N ILE A 135 39.71 -6.82 17.04
CA ILE A 135 39.04 -5.76 16.24
C ILE A 135 37.76 -6.32 15.61
N ALA A 136 36.69 -5.52 15.68
CA ALA A 136 35.46 -5.73 14.93
C ALA A 136 35.09 -4.48 14.12
N MET A 137 34.18 -4.64 13.16
CA MET A 137 33.75 -3.56 12.26
C MET A 137 32.24 -3.45 12.23
N ALA A 138 31.76 -2.21 12.16
CA ALA A 138 30.36 -1.89 11.92
C ALA A 138 30.24 -0.70 10.96
N THR A 139 29.00 -0.43 10.56
CA THR A 139 28.66 0.63 9.61
C THR A 139 27.65 1.57 10.24
N LEU A 140 27.94 2.86 10.16
CA LEU A 140 27.00 3.93 10.43
C LEU A 140 26.32 4.33 9.11
N PHE A 141 24.99 4.21 9.09
CA PHE A 141 24.13 4.68 8.00
C PHE A 141 23.56 6.05 8.35
N LEU A 142 24.08 7.10 7.71
CA LEU A 142 23.59 8.48 7.89
C LEU A 142 22.61 8.90 6.79
N THR A 143 21.51 9.53 7.19
CA THR A 143 20.54 10.17 6.29
C THR A 143 20.39 11.64 6.65
N VAL A 144 20.36 12.51 5.65
CA VAL A 144 20.00 13.92 5.83
C VAL A 144 18.57 14.12 5.32
N GLU A 145 17.65 14.37 6.25
CA GLU A 145 16.23 14.58 5.98
C GLU A 145 15.99 15.98 5.42
N THR A 146 15.07 16.09 4.45
CA THR A 146 14.72 17.39 3.89
C THR A 146 14.01 18.28 4.91
N SER A 147 14.27 19.59 4.85
CA SER A 147 13.51 20.60 5.60
C SER A 147 12.16 20.94 4.95
N GLY A 148 11.91 20.47 3.72
CA GLY A 148 10.68 20.70 2.97
C GLY A 148 9.53 19.76 3.32
N ASP A 149 8.46 19.85 2.51
CA ASP A 149 7.25 19.05 2.68
C ASP A 149 7.54 17.56 2.46
N LEU A 150 7.05 16.73 3.38
CA LEU A 150 7.19 15.27 3.35
C LEU A 150 5.91 14.57 2.90
N ILE A 151 4.77 15.24 2.99
CA ILE A 151 3.49 14.69 2.54
C ILE A 151 3.32 14.91 1.04
N GLU A 152 2.84 13.90 0.33
CA GLU A 152 2.60 13.97 -1.12
C GLU A 152 1.31 13.25 -1.48
N ILE A 153 0.53 13.86 -2.37
CA ILE A 153 -0.60 13.23 -3.05
C ILE A 153 -0.11 12.67 -4.39
N SER A 154 -0.48 11.43 -4.67
CA SER A 154 -0.21 10.80 -5.96
C SER A 154 -1.39 9.95 -6.44
N GLY A 155 -1.42 9.68 -7.75
CA GLY A 155 -2.39 8.75 -8.33
C GLY A 155 -3.85 9.20 -8.26
N LEU A 156 -4.12 10.50 -8.10
CA LEU A 156 -5.49 11.03 -8.13
C LEU A 156 -6.16 10.67 -9.46
N SER A 157 -7.24 9.91 -9.39
CA SER A 157 -8.03 9.50 -10.54
C SER A 157 -9.50 9.32 -10.16
N SER A 158 -10.37 9.28 -11.17
CA SER A 158 -11.80 9.03 -10.99
C SER A 158 -12.34 8.09 -12.06
N CYS A 159 -13.37 7.31 -11.72
CA CYS A 159 -14.16 6.56 -12.68
C CYS A 159 -15.67 6.74 -12.44
N ASN A 160 -16.39 7.05 -13.51
CA ASN A 160 -17.85 7.09 -13.52
C ASN A 160 -18.41 5.66 -13.28
N GLN A 161 -19.32 5.52 -12.32
CA GLN A 161 -20.00 4.27 -11.99
C GLN A 161 -21.46 4.22 -12.48
N GLY A 162 -21.93 5.28 -13.13
CA GLY A 162 -23.29 5.40 -13.67
C GLY A 162 -24.29 5.88 -12.63
N TYR A 163 -25.56 5.54 -12.87
CA TYR A 163 -26.68 5.89 -12.00
C TYR A 163 -26.94 4.81 -10.95
N THR A 164 -27.29 5.25 -9.74
CA THR A 164 -27.86 4.37 -8.70
C THR A 164 -29.33 4.05 -9.02
N ALA A 165 -29.90 3.06 -8.32
CA ALA A 165 -31.33 2.75 -8.40
C ALA A 165 -32.25 3.93 -8.02
N ASN A 166 -31.71 4.93 -7.30
CA ASN A 166 -32.43 6.13 -6.89
C ASN A 166 -32.26 7.29 -7.89
N GLY A 167 -31.52 7.10 -8.99
CA GLY A 167 -31.27 8.14 -9.99
C GLY A 167 -30.15 9.12 -9.64
N GLU A 168 -29.31 8.81 -8.65
CA GLU A 168 -28.11 9.59 -8.33
C GLU A 168 -26.92 9.14 -9.16
N TYR A 169 -26.04 10.06 -9.52
CA TYR A 169 -24.81 9.76 -10.26
C TYR A 169 -23.69 9.41 -9.28
N LYS A 170 -23.01 8.28 -9.50
CA LYS A 170 -21.92 7.80 -8.64
C LYS A 170 -20.57 7.92 -9.34
N ILE A 171 -19.62 8.60 -8.70
CA ILE A 171 -18.22 8.70 -9.15
C ILE A 171 -17.33 8.09 -8.08
N ARG A 172 -16.47 7.15 -8.46
CA ARG A 172 -15.43 6.64 -7.57
C ARG A 172 -14.13 7.42 -7.80
N TYR A 173 -13.51 7.89 -6.73
CA TYR A 173 -12.19 8.49 -6.71
C TYR A 173 -11.18 7.55 -6.05
N GLN A 174 -9.94 7.66 -6.49
CA GLN A 174 -8.81 6.98 -5.88
C GLN A 174 -7.61 7.93 -5.83
N LEU A 175 -6.88 7.92 -4.72
CA LEU A 175 -5.59 8.60 -4.58
C LEU A 175 -4.73 7.92 -3.50
N SER A 176 -3.47 8.31 -3.45
CA SER A 176 -2.52 7.88 -2.43
C SER A 176 -1.88 9.07 -1.74
N ILE A 177 -1.71 8.99 -0.41
CA ILE A 177 -0.95 9.95 0.41
C ILE A 177 0.31 9.26 0.89
N THR A 178 1.48 9.83 0.60
CA THR A 178 2.78 9.21 0.91
C THR A 178 3.61 10.09 1.83
N ASN A 179 4.27 9.47 2.81
CA ASN A 179 5.38 10.08 3.52
C ASN A 179 6.68 9.86 2.74
N ARG A 180 7.21 10.93 2.14
CA ARG A 180 8.41 10.93 1.31
C ARG A 180 9.73 10.86 2.07
N SER A 181 9.69 10.83 3.41
CA SER A 181 10.89 10.66 4.21
C SER A 181 11.66 9.40 3.79
N ILE A 182 12.98 9.55 3.70
CA ILE A 182 13.89 8.46 3.36
C ILE A 182 14.70 7.96 4.57
N THR A 183 14.38 8.39 5.80
CA THR A 183 15.10 7.95 7.01
C THR A 183 15.03 6.43 7.18
N ARG A 184 16.14 5.81 7.61
CA ARG A 184 16.22 4.36 7.86
C ARG A 184 16.01 3.98 9.32
N GLY A 185 15.91 4.96 10.21
CA GLY A 185 15.63 4.77 11.63
C GLY A 185 14.62 5.80 12.12
N TYR A 186 14.33 5.78 13.42
CA TYR A 186 13.47 6.78 14.03
C TYR A 186 14.01 8.19 13.80
N HIS A 187 13.15 9.14 13.49
CA HIS A 187 13.51 10.55 13.50
C HIS A 187 12.22 11.35 13.62
N GLN A 188 12.11 12.16 14.66
CA GLN A 188 10.84 12.82 15.00
C GLN A 188 10.32 13.69 13.84
N ASN A 189 11.20 14.36 13.11
CA ASN A 189 10.80 15.21 11.98
C ASN A 189 10.48 14.42 10.71
N SER A 190 10.65 13.10 10.72
CA SER A 190 10.31 12.22 9.61
C SER A 190 8.93 11.56 9.76
N GLU A 191 8.25 11.78 10.90
CA GLU A 191 6.90 11.28 11.19
C GLU A 191 5.82 12.30 10.80
N ILE A 192 4.80 11.84 10.07
CA ILE A 192 3.68 12.69 9.65
C ILE A 192 2.46 12.37 10.52
N THR A 193 1.87 13.43 11.07
CA THR A 193 0.67 13.42 11.93
C THR A 193 -0.24 14.59 11.53
N ASN A 194 -1.44 14.65 12.11
CA ASN A 194 -2.44 15.70 11.81
C ASN A 194 -2.78 15.77 10.33
N ILE A 195 -2.90 14.62 9.66
CA ILE A 195 -3.22 14.57 8.24
C ILE A 195 -4.68 14.97 8.04
N GLN A 196 -4.91 16.00 7.22
CA GLN A 196 -6.22 16.45 6.79
C GLN A 196 -6.28 16.45 5.28
N LEU A 197 -7.21 15.70 4.70
CA LEU A 197 -7.44 15.62 3.26
C LEU A 197 -8.78 16.29 2.94
N PHE A 198 -8.75 17.28 2.07
CA PHE A 198 -9.90 18.07 1.66
C PHE A 198 -10.06 18.03 0.14
N ASP A 199 -11.28 17.86 -0.33
CA ASP A 199 -11.67 18.00 -1.74
C ASP A 199 -12.86 18.94 -1.79
N ASP A 200 -12.75 20.00 -2.59
CA ASP A 200 -13.81 21.00 -2.75
C ASP A 200 -14.88 20.50 -3.74
N LEU A 201 -15.58 19.44 -3.34
CA LEU A 201 -16.63 18.84 -4.14
C LEU A 201 -17.78 19.81 -4.43
N ASN A 202 -17.97 20.85 -3.59
CA ASN A 202 -18.96 21.90 -3.83
C ASN A 202 -18.49 22.87 -4.93
N ALA A 203 -17.20 23.16 -5.05
CA ALA A 203 -16.69 23.92 -6.19
C ALA A 203 -16.84 23.13 -7.51
N VAL A 204 -16.72 21.80 -7.45
CA VAL A 204 -16.87 20.93 -8.62
C VAL A 204 -18.33 20.72 -8.99
N PHE A 205 -19.17 20.33 -8.03
CA PHE A 205 -20.53 19.87 -8.27
C PHE A 205 -21.63 20.82 -7.79
N GLY A 206 -21.30 21.85 -7.00
CA GLY A 206 -22.27 22.69 -6.28
C GLY A 206 -22.89 21.94 -5.09
N ASP A 207 -24.04 22.42 -4.61
CA ASP A 207 -24.83 21.77 -3.55
C ASP A 207 -25.55 20.47 -4.01
N CYS A 208 -24.98 19.80 -5.01
CA CYS A 208 -25.55 18.64 -5.70
C CYS A 208 -24.99 17.33 -5.19
N VAL A 209 -23.88 17.37 -4.43
CA VAL A 209 -23.40 16.18 -3.73
C VAL A 209 -24.47 15.78 -2.72
N THR A 210 -24.87 14.52 -2.72
CA THR A 210 -25.86 13.98 -1.78
C THR A 210 -25.21 13.13 -0.71
N LEU A 211 -24.13 12.41 -1.06
CA LEU A 211 -23.46 11.47 -0.19
C LEU A 211 -21.99 11.29 -0.58
N ILE A 212 -21.13 11.11 0.42
CA ILE A 212 -19.76 10.61 0.25
C ILE A 212 -19.63 9.28 1.00
N GLU A 213 -19.47 8.20 0.24
CA GLU A 213 -19.24 6.85 0.77
C GLU A 213 -17.74 6.57 0.73
N ARG A 214 -17.12 6.28 1.87
CA ARG A 214 -15.67 6.05 1.94
C ARG A 214 -15.37 4.57 2.14
N GLU A 215 -14.38 4.05 1.43
CA GLU A 215 -13.88 2.69 1.63
C GLU A 215 -12.74 2.71 2.66
N LEU A 216 -12.59 1.63 3.44
CA LEU A 216 -11.51 1.52 4.42
C LEU A 216 -10.15 1.71 3.72
N PRO A 217 -9.29 2.64 4.20
CA PRO A 217 -7.99 2.84 3.59
C PRO A 217 -7.08 1.64 3.79
N THR A 218 -6.08 1.52 2.92
CA THR A 218 -5.00 0.53 3.09
C THR A 218 -3.66 1.25 3.26
N VAL A 219 -2.80 0.73 4.12
CA VAL A 219 -1.39 1.18 4.22
C VAL A 219 -0.48 0.05 3.75
N ASN A 220 0.56 0.39 2.99
CA ASN A 220 1.64 -0.56 2.77
C ASN A 220 2.41 -0.85 4.07
N SER A 221 3.06 -2.01 4.08
CA SER A 221 3.98 -2.33 5.16
C SER A 221 5.14 -1.32 5.17
N PRO A 222 5.65 -0.97 6.36
CA PRO A 222 6.87 -0.19 6.48
C PRO A 222 8.06 -0.98 5.90
N ASP A 223 8.77 -0.36 4.96
CA ASP A 223 9.89 -0.99 4.25
C ASP A 223 11.24 -0.29 4.56
N ASN A 224 12.33 -1.07 4.55
CA ASN A 224 13.72 -0.61 4.62
C ASN A 224 14.11 0.19 5.88
N PHE A 225 13.65 -0.25 7.05
CA PHE A 225 14.18 0.22 8.35
C PHE A 225 15.37 -0.63 8.80
N LEU A 226 16.39 0.01 9.37
CA LEU A 226 17.61 -0.60 9.92
C LEU A 226 17.67 -0.31 11.43
N GLY A 227 18.35 -1.18 12.20
CA GLY A 227 18.66 -0.91 13.61
C GLY A 227 17.77 -1.59 14.67
N GLY A 228 16.86 -2.49 14.29
CA GLY A 228 16.23 -3.44 15.21
C GLY A 228 15.21 -2.91 16.24
N THR A 229 15.18 -1.61 16.54
CA THR A 229 14.26 -1.00 17.52
C THR A 229 13.13 -0.18 16.91
N TYR A 230 13.14 0.07 15.59
CA TYR A 230 12.01 0.71 14.92
C TYR A 230 10.90 -0.29 14.64
N ALA A 231 10.21 -0.70 15.70
CA ALA A 231 8.95 -1.42 15.60
C ALA A 231 7.91 -0.44 15.08
N VAL A 232 7.79 -0.34 13.75
CA VAL A 232 6.73 0.45 13.13
C VAL A 232 5.42 -0.26 13.43
N PRO A 233 4.51 0.34 14.23
CA PRO A 233 3.19 -0.22 14.41
C PRO A 233 2.53 -0.34 13.05
N ASN A 234 1.86 -1.46 12.79
CA ASN A 234 0.94 -1.51 11.66
C ASN A 234 -0.13 -0.44 11.92
N ILE A 235 -0.20 0.56 11.05
CA ILE A 235 -1.34 1.47 11.01
C ILE A 235 -2.54 0.59 10.67
N SER A 236 -3.49 0.55 11.59
CA SER A 236 -4.70 -0.25 11.50
C SER A 236 -5.85 0.73 11.54
N PHE A 237 -6.42 1.04 10.38
CA PHE A 237 -7.65 1.85 10.34
C PHE A 237 -8.79 1.06 10.98
N ASP A 238 -9.30 1.56 12.11
CA ASP A 238 -10.60 1.13 12.62
C ASP A 238 -11.69 1.84 11.80
N ALA A 239 -12.76 1.12 11.47
CA ALA A 239 -13.96 1.69 10.85
C ALA A 239 -14.64 2.76 11.73
N ALA A 240 -14.29 2.84 13.02
CA ALA A 240 -14.72 3.89 13.92
C ALA A 240 -13.87 5.17 13.85
N GLU A 241 -12.60 5.09 13.42
CA GLU A 241 -11.69 6.25 13.30
C GLU A 241 -11.82 6.91 11.92
N PHE A 242 -12.00 6.08 10.89
CA PHE A 242 -12.39 6.52 9.57
C PHE A 242 -13.90 6.39 9.49
N ASP A 243 -14.62 7.47 9.83
CA ASP A 243 -16.08 7.56 9.78
C ASP A 243 -16.59 7.16 8.39
N ALA A 244 -16.78 5.85 8.21
CA ALA A 244 -17.32 5.21 7.03
C ALA A 244 -18.85 5.34 7.01
N SER A 245 -19.44 6.05 7.99
CA SER A 245 -20.83 6.46 7.92
C SER A 245 -20.94 7.69 7.02
N ASP A 246 -21.76 7.54 5.99
CA ASP A 246 -22.28 8.55 5.09
C ASP A 246 -22.13 10.00 5.59
N ALA A 247 -21.07 10.69 5.17
CA ALA A 247 -20.86 12.09 5.53
C ALA A 247 -21.80 12.97 4.70
N THR A 248 -22.55 13.85 5.36
CA THR A 248 -23.31 14.90 4.66
C THR A 248 -22.35 15.91 4.03
N PRO A 249 -22.56 16.34 2.79
CA PRO A 249 -21.67 17.29 2.12
C PRO A 249 -21.68 18.65 2.84
N GLY A 250 -20.49 19.07 3.27
CA GLY A 250 -20.25 20.39 3.84
C GLY A 250 -18.98 20.41 4.67
N ALA A 251 -17.95 21.13 4.20
CA ALA A 251 -16.68 21.49 4.86
C ALA A 251 -15.82 20.39 5.55
N ASP A 252 -16.38 19.22 5.83
CA ASP A 252 -15.73 18.10 6.45
C ASP A 252 -14.93 17.38 5.36
N GLY A 253 -13.60 17.48 5.43
CA GLY A 253 -12.67 16.85 4.51
C GLY A 253 -12.87 15.33 4.39
N ILE A 254 -12.39 14.74 3.28
CA ILE A 254 -12.37 13.28 3.02
C ILE A 254 -11.68 12.53 4.15
N ILE A 255 -10.60 13.10 4.70
CA ILE A 255 -9.97 12.65 5.94
C ILE A 255 -9.93 13.83 6.88
N ASN A 256 -10.56 13.68 8.05
CA ASN A 256 -10.45 14.63 9.14
C ASN A 256 -9.84 13.95 10.35
N ASN A 257 -8.87 14.60 10.98
CA ASN A 257 -8.28 14.16 12.24
C ASN A 257 -7.73 12.73 12.21
N PHE A 258 -6.97 12.37 11.17
CA PHE A 258 -6.18 11.14 11.21
C PHE A 258 -5.19 11.24 12.37
N THR A 259 -5.43 10.47 13.44
CA THR A 259 -4.67 10.59 14.70
C THR A 259 -3.43 9.71 14.73
N ASP A 260 -3.39 8.71 13.86
CA ASP A 260 -2.26 7.83 13.67
C ASP A 260 -1.05 8.52 12.99
N VAL A 261 0.11 7.93 13.19
CA VAL A 261 1.39 8.39 12.64
C VAL A 261 1.62 7.70 11.30
N LEU A 262 1.81 8.48 10.23
CA LEU A 262 2.28 7.97 8.95
C LEU A 262 3.82 7.96 8.93
N TYR A 263 4.39 6.77 8.98
CA TYR A 263 5.83 6.56 9.08
C TYR A 263 6.54 6.72 7.74
N PRO A 264 7.87 6.93 7.74
CA PRO A 264 8.67 7.08 6.52
C PRO A 264 8.39 6.00 5.47
N ARG A 265 8.19 6.42 4.21
CA ARG A 265 7.91 5.57 3.04
C ARG A 265 6.59 4.80 3.11
N GLN A 266 5.74 5.07 4.09
CA GLN A 266 4.39 4.56 4.06
C GLN A 266 3.50 5.40 3.15
N THR A 267 2.56 4.71 2.55
CA THR A 267 1.57 5.23 1.63
C THR A 267 0.20 4.73 2.07
N ILE A 268 -0.70 5.68 2.33
CA ILE A 268 -2.12 5.43 2.53
C ILE A 268 -2.77 5.46 1.15
N THR A 269 -3.46 4.38 0.77
CA THR A 269 -4.29 4.35 -0.44
C THR A 269 -5.75 4.49 -0.07
N LEU A 270 -6.42 5.43 -0.71
CA LEU A 270 -7.78 5.87 -0.41
C LEU A 270 -8.68 5.67 -1.61
N GLN A 271 -9.89 5.20 -1.34
CA GLN A 271 -10.97 5.12 -2.29
C GLN A 271 -12.25 5.66 -1.64
N PHE A 272 -12.97 6.51 -2.37
CA PHE A 272 -14.25 7.03 -1.93
C PHE A 272 -15.16 7.27 -3.13
N CYS A 273 -16.46 7.15 -2.92
CA CYS A 273 -17.48 7.41 -3.91
C CYS A 273 -18.24 8.69 -3.55
N VAL A 274 -18.42 9.55 -4.54
CA VAL A 274 -19.23 10.76 -4.45
C VAL A 274 -20.52 10.50 -5.22
N TYR A 275 -21.64 10.68 -4.54
CA TYR A 275 -22.98 10.60 -5.10
C TYR A 275 -23.49 12.02 -5.35
N ILE A 276 -24.06 12.24 -6.53
CA ILE A 276 -24.48 13.55 -7.01
C ILE A 276 -25.92 13.44 -7.50
N ASP A 277 -26.81 14.30 -7.02
CA ASP A 277 -28.12 14.53 -7.62
C ASP A 277 -27.92 15.35 -8.91
N PRO A 278 -28.11 14.77 -10.10
CA PRO A 278 -27.90 15.50 -11.35
C PRO A 278 -29.00 16.54 -11.63
N PHE A 279 -30.11 16.51 -10.89
CA PHE A 279 -31.26 17.40 -11.04
C PHE A 279 -31.35 18.48 -9.95
N CYS A 280 -30.36 18.53 -9.05
CA CYS A 280 -30.18 19.57 -8.04
C CYS A 280 -30.29 20.99 -8.64
N ASN A 281 -30.63 21.97 -7.79
CA ASN A 281 -30.62 23.40 -8.15
C ASN A 281 -31.41 23.77 -9.41
N GLY A 282 -32.43 22.97 -9.77
CA GLY A 282 -33.29 23.21 -10.91
C GLY A 282 -32.63 22.95 -12.27
N ARG A 283 -31.56 22.15 -12.32
CA ARG A 283 -30.92 21.71 -13.58
C ARG A 283 -31.92 20.90 -14.41
N PRO A 284 -32.41 21.41 -15.56
CA PRO A 284 -33.35 20.70 -16.39
C PRO A 284 -32.58 19.74 -17.29
N ASN A 285 -32.65 18.44 -16.98
CA ASN A 285 -31.88 17.37 -17.63
C ASN A 285 -30.36 17.51 -17.47
N PRO A 286 -29.64 16.38 -17.50
CA PRO A 286 -28.21 16.46 -17.35
C PRO A 286 -27.52 17.19 -18.49
N THR A 287 -26.35 17.74 -18.17
CA THR A 287 -25.44 18.35 -19.16
C THR A 287 -25.29 17.41 -20.37
N PRO A 288 -25.54 17.87 -21.61
CA PRO A 288 -25.35 17.07 -22.82
C PRO A 288 -23.92 16.57 -23.00
N SER A 289 -23.74 15.43 -23.66
CA SER A 289 -22.40 14.97 -24.07
C SER A 289 -21.82 15.94 -25.11
N GLY A 290 -20.53 16.21 -25.04
CA GLY A 290 -19.88 17.22 -25.86
C GLY A 290 -20.24 18.65 -25.49
N SER A 291 -20.72 18.88 -24.26
CA SER A 291 -21.00 20.23 -23.74
C SER A 291 -19.73 21.06 -23.55
N GLY A 292 -18.57 20.40 -23.44
CA GLY A 292 -17.29 21.04 -23.15
C GLY A 292 -17.25 21.67 -21.76
N ILE A 293 -18.09 21.18 -20.83
CA ILE A 293 -18.04 21.57 -19.43
C ILE A 293 -17.04 20.68 -18.72
N ASP A 294 -15.88 21.25 -18.44
CA ASP A 294 -14.83 20.58 -17.70
C ASP A 294 -14.76 21.15 -16.27
N PHE A 295 -14.56 20.27 -15.29
CA PHE A 295 -14.37 20.68 -13.90
C PHE A 295 -12.97 20.29 -13.43
N ASN A 296 -12.30 21.18 -12.72
CA ASN A 296 -11.07 20.83 -12.03
C ASN A 296 -11.41 20.41 -10.61
N ASN A 297 -11.35 19.11 -10.34
CA ASN A 297 -11.35 18.62 -8.96
C ASN A 297 -9.97 18.91 -8.37
N ILE A 298 -9.95 19.61 -7.23
CA ILE A 298 -8.73 19.97 -6.51
C ILE A 298 -8.78 19.32 -5.14
N VAL A 299 -7.84 18.41 -4.91
CA VAL A 299 -7.64 17.74 -3.63
C VAL A 299 -6.43 18.34 -2.94
N ASN A 300 -6.59 18.75 -1.69
CA ASN A 300 -5.56 19.33 -0.85
C ASN A 300 -5.31 18.43 0.35
N VAL A 301 -4.05 18.21 0.69
CA VAL A 301 -3.66 17.56 1.94
C VAL A 301 -2.80 18.50 2.76
N THR A 302 -3.01 18.51 4.08
CA THR A 302 -2.18 19.24 5.04
C THR A 302 -1.78 18.32 6.18
N SER A 303 -0.63 18.60 6.80
CA SER A 303 -0.09 17.83 7.92
C SER A 303 0.88 18.67 8.78
N ASN A 304 1.40 18.08 9.85
CA ASN A 304 2.52 18.65 10.59
C ASN A 304 3.82 18.77 9.77
N ARG A 305 3.94 18.05 8.64
CA ARG A 305 5.13 17.98 7.77
C ARG A 305 4.82 18.41 6.33
N GLY A 306 4.02 19.45 6.20
CA GLY A 306 3.78 20.11 4.93
C GLY A 306 2.37 19.97 4.39
N ASN A 307 2.21 20.41 3.15
CA ASN A 307 0.97 20.31 2.39
C ASN A 307 1.28 19.88 0.95
N ASP A 308 0.27 19.35 0.28
CA ASP A 308 0.34 19.09 -1.16
C ASP A 308 -1.03 19.25 -1.80
N THR A 309 -1.05 19.48 -3.11
CA THR A 309 -2.26 19.69 -3.90
C THR A 309 -2.20 18.87 -5.18
N ALA A 310 -3.22 18.04 -5.39
CA ALA A 310 -3.43 17.33 -6.64
C ALA A 310 -4.65 17.87 -7.37
N GLN A 311 -4.61 17.82 -8.69
CA GLN A 311 -5.68 18.29 -9.56
C GLN A 311 -6.07 17.20 -10.55
N LEU A 312 -7.37 17.03 -10.76
CA LEU A 312 -7.94 16.13 -11.74
C LEU A 312 -8.95 16.88 -12.59
N LEU A 313 -8.63 17.02 -13.88
CA LEU A 313 -9.57 17.56 -14.86
C LEU A 313 -10.60 16.48 -15.21
N LEU A 314 -11.86 16.74 -14.87
CA LEU A 314 -13.00 15.97 -15.30
C LEU A 314 -13.50 16.58 -16.61
N GLU A 315 -13.03 16.02 -17.73
CA GLU A 315 -13.41 16.48 -19.07
C GLU A 315 -14.81 15.99 -19.45
N ASP A 316 -15.57 16.87 -20.09
CA ASP A 316 -16.91 16.61 -20.60
C ASP A 316 -17.79 15.92 -19.54
N PHE A 317 -17.87 16.54 -18.36
CA PHE A 317 -18.71 16.01 -17.28
C PHE A 317 -20.18 16.17 -17.67
N HIS A 318 -20.68 15.14 -18.31
CA HIS A 318 -22.05 14.96 -18.70
C HIS A 318 -22.60 13.76 -17.95
N THR A 319 -23.87 13.84 -17.56
CA THR A 319 -24.54 12.57 -17.36
C THR A 319 -24.77 11.96 -18.74
N PRO A 320 -24.62 10.64 -18.93
CA PRO A 320 -24.91 10.06 -20.22
C PRO A 320 -26.35 10.40 -20.62
N GLU A 321 -26.54 11.04 -21.79
CA GLU A 321 -27.86 11.31 -22.37
C GLU A 321 -28.69 10.02 -22.52
N THR A 322 -27.97 8.90 -22.60
CA THR A 322 -28.44 7.52 -22.63
C THR A 322 -27.50 6.69 -21.76
N THR A 323 -27.93 6.28 -20.56
CA THR A 323 -27.17 5.33 -19.75
C THR A 323 -27.68 3.94 -20.06
N VAL A 324 -26.83 3.09 -20.63
CA VAL A 324 -27.11 1.67 -20.78
C VAL A 324 -26.31 0.92 -19.72
N ALA A 325 -26.96 0.58 -18.61
CA ALA A 325 -26.34 -0.20 -17.55
C ALA A 325 -26.53 -1.70 -17.83
N ALA A 326 -25.45 -2.48 -17.81
CA ALA A 326 -25.49 -3.93 -17.97
C ALA A 326 -25.11 -4.61 -16.65
N ASN A 327 -26.10 -5.12 -15.92
CA ASN A 327 -25.90 -5.82 -14.65
C ASN A 327 -25.88 -7.33 -14.86
N LEU A 328 -24.87 -8.03 -14.33
CA LEU A 328 -24.83 -9.48 -14.29
C LEU A 328 -25.44 -9.98 -12.98
N PHE A 329 -26.61 -10.60 -13.08
CA PHE A 329 -27.27 -11.27 -11.97
C PHE A 329 -26.93 -12.76 -11.98
N ILE A 330 -26.32 -13.23 -10.89
CA ILE A 330 -26.01 -14.64 -10.63
C ILE A 330 -26.95 -15.11 -9.51
N PRO A 331 -28.18 -15.57 -9.83
CA PRO A 331 -29.19 -15.88 -8.81
C PRO A 331 -28.87 -17.09 -7.95
N ASP A 332 -28.21 -18.11 -8.50
CA ASP A 332 -28.39 -19.45 -7.93
C ASP A 332 -27.16 -19.97 -7.18
N ARG A 333 -27.22 -19.89 -5.84
CA ARG A 333 -26.26 -20.53 -4.93
C ARG A 333 -26.59 -22.02 -4.69
N SER A 334 -27.65 -22.55 -5.29
CA SER A 334 -28.10 -23.95 -5.13
C SER A 334 -28.73 -24.48 -6.43
N PRO A 335 -27.93 -24.58 -7.51
CA PRO A 335 -28.41 -25.02 -8.83
C PRO A 335 -29.09 -26.38 -8.78
N LEU A 336 -30.03 -26.60 -9.71
CA LEU A 336 -30.67 -27.89 -9.92
C LEU A 336 -29.60 -28.94 -10.26
N VAL A 337 -29.62 -30.08 -9.56
CA VAL A 337 -28.73 -31.21 -9.83
C VAL A 337 -29.40 -32.16 -10.81
N ASN A 338 -28.81 -32.34 -11.97
CA ASN A 338 -29.28 -33.29 -12.97
C ASN A 338 -29.01 -34.73 -12.53
N PHE A 339 -29.77 -35.67 -13.10
CA PHE A 339 -29.61 -37.10 -12.81
C PHE A 339 -28.22 -37.65 -13.17
N ASP A 340 -27.50 -36.98 -14.07
CA ASP A 340 -26.11 -37.30 -14.46
C ASP A 340 -25.04 -36.62 -13.58
N GLY A 341 -25.45 -35.86 -12.56
CA GLY A 341 -24.55 -35.17 -11.63
C GLY A 341 -24.02 -33.81 -12.13
N THR A 342 -24.54 -33.29 -13.24
CA THR A 342 -24.25 -31.93 -13.71
C THR A 342 -25.12 -30.89 -12.98
N TYR A 343 -24.67 -29.64 -12.96
CA TYR A 343 -25.39 -28.51 -12.35
C TYR A 343 -25.87 -27.52 -13.40
N ASP A 344 -27.13 -27.11 -13.29
CA ASP A 344 -27.76 -26.12 -14.17
C ASP A 344 -27.66 -24.72 -13.59
N TYR A 345 -27.02 -23.82 -14.31
CA TYR A 345 -26.94 -22.41 -13.92
C TYR A 345 -27.61 -21.51 -14.94
N THR A 346 -28.46 -20.62 -14.44
CA THR A 346 -29.05 -19.53 -15.23
C THR A 346 -28.46 -18.21 -14.75
N ASN A 347 -27.70 -17.53 -15.61
CA ASN A 347 -27.29 -16.15 -15.39
C ASN A 347 -28.20 -15.22 -16.17
N THR A 348 -28.51 -14.05 -15.61
CA THR A 348 -29.28 -13.03 -16.31
C THR A 348 -28.45 -11.76 -16.41
N VAL A 349 -28.22 -11.27 -17.63
CA VAL A 349 -27.75 -9.90 -17.84
C VAL A 349 -28.95 -9.01 -18.05
N ILE A 350 -29.01 -7.92 -17.31
CA ILE A 350 -30.09 -6.92 -17.39
C ILE A 350 -29.47 -5.66 -18.00
N ILE A 351 -29.97 -5.24 -19.15
CA ILE A 351 -29.54 -4.05 -19.89
C ILE A 351 -30.70 -3.04 -19.86
N THR A 352 -30.56 -1.96 -19.11
CA THR A 352 -31.61 -0.93 -19.00
C THR A 352 -31.16 0.37 -19.64
N ASN A 353 -32.03 1.04 -20.40
CA ASN A 353 -31.82 2.45 -20.72
C ASN A 353 -32.36 3.32 -19.58
N ASP A 354 -31.48 3.68 -18.66
CA ASP A 354 -31.81 4.54 -17.51
C ASP A 354 -31.78 6.04 -17.85
N GLY A 355 -31.52 6.39 -19.12
CA GLY A 355 -31.57 7.77 -19.61
C GLY A 355 -32.98 8.26 -19.92
N ASN A 356 -33.15 9.58 -20.06
CA ASN A 356 -34.42 10.23 -20.43
C ASN A 356 -34.65 10.32 -21.95
N SER A 357 -33.71 9.81 -22.75
CA SER A 357 -33.75 9.85 -24.22
C SER A 357 -33.56 8.47 -24.83
N GLN A 358 -33.84 8.35 -26.12
CA GLN A 358 -33.73 7.09 -26.86
C GLN A 358 -32.26 6.67 -27.05
N ALA A 359 -31.90 5.47 -26.59
CA ALA A 359 -30.58 4.88 -26.83
C ALA A 359 -30.56 4.19 -28.20
N ASN A 360 -29.66 4.63 -29.08
CA ASN A 360 -29.48 4.09 -30.42
C ASN A 360 -28.28 3.15 -30.47
N ASN A 361 -28.35 2.12 -31.32
CA ASN A 361 -27.23 1.19 -31.55
C ASN A 361 -26.69 0.51 -30.28
N VAL A 362 -27.58 0.17 -29.34
CA VAL A 362 -27.22 -0.53 -28.11
C VAL A 362 -26.59 -1.87 -28.47
N ASN A 363 -25.31 -2.03 -28.12
CA ASN A 363 -24.56 -3.24 -28.37
C ASN A 363 -23.88 -3.70 -27.09
N PHE A 364 -23.97 -4.99 -26.80
CA PHE A 364 -23.36 -5.62 -25.65
C PHE A 364 -22.78 -6.97 -26.07
N ASN A 365 -21.47 -7.14 -25.93
CA ASN A 365 -20.82 -8.42 -26.14
C ASN A 365 -20.59 -9.08 -24.78
N MET A 366 -21.19 -10.26 -24.58
CA MET A 366 -21.07 -11.03 -23.34
C MET A 366 -19.69 -11.66 -23.10
N GLY A 367 -18.84 -11.74 -24.13
CA GLY A 367 -17.51 -12.31 -24.00
C GLY A 367 -17.51 -13.80 -23.67
N LEU A 368 -18.56 -14.55 -24.07
CA LEU A 368 -18.75 -15.96 -23.71
C LEU A 368 -17.61 -16.87 -24.18
N LYS A 369 -16.86 -16.43 -25.21
CA LYS A 369 -15.71 -17.18 -25.75
C LYS A 369 -14.66 -17.52 -24.68
N ARG A 370 -14.36 -16.60 -23.76
CA ARG A 370 -13.37 -16.87 -22.71
C ARG A 370 -13.83 -17.99 -21.77
N PHE A 371 -15.14 -18.15 -21.58
CA PHE A 371 -15.70 -19.19 -20.73
C PHE A 371 -15.69 -20.56 -21.42
N THR A 372 -16.00 -20.63 -22.72
CA THR A 372 -15.86 -21.87 -23.50
C THR A 372 -14.40 -22.31 -23.65
N ASP A 373 -13.48 -21.36 -23.81
CA ASP A 373 -12.04 -21.65 -23.82
C ASP A 373 -11.57 -22.29 -22.48
N ASN A 374 -12.33 -22.06 -21.39
CA ASN A 374 -12.09 -22.64 -20.05
C ASN A 374 -13.06 -23.78 -19.70
N GLY A 375 -13.69 -24.41 -20.70
CA GLY A 375 -14.46 -25.64 -20.54
C GLY A 375 -15.90 -25.48 -20.05
N ILE A 376 -16.43 -24.25 -19.99
CA ILE A 376 -17.86 -24.03 -19.74
C ILE A 376 -18.65 -24.30 -21.02
N VAL A 377 -19.69 -25.13 -20.91
CA VAL A 377 -20.60 -25.43 -22.03
C VAL A 377 -21.91 -24.71 -21.80
N PHE A 378 -22.26 -23.81 -22.73
CA PHE A 378 -23.55 -23.15 -22.77
C PHE A 378 -24.56 -24.07 -23.47
N SER A 379 -25.80 -24.11 -22.97
CA SER A 379 -26.90 -24.86 -23.58
C SER A 379 -27.99 -23.90 -24.05
N PRO A 380 -28.67 -24.21 -25.17
CA PRO A 380 -29.93 -23.54 -25.48
C PRO A 380 -30.92 -23.88 -24.37
N GLY A 381 -31.50 -22.86 -23.75
CA GLY A 381 -32.51 -23.07 -22.71
C GLY A 381 -33.76 -23.68 -23.34
N ASP A 382 -34.04 -24.93 -23.02
CA ASP A 382 -35.39 -25.45 -23.02
C ASP A 382 -35.66 -26.11 -21.67
N HIS A 383 -36.48 -25.43 -20.86
CA HIS A 383 -37.19 -26.10 -19.76
C HIS A 383 -38.69 -26.06 -20.03
N ASP A 384 -39.09 -26.26 -21.28
CA ASP A 384 -40.45 -26.60 -21.68
C ASP A 384 -40.46 -27.72 -22.73
N ASN A 385 -39.75 -28.82 -22.45
CA ASN A 385 -40.05 -30.16 -22.97
C ASN A 385 -40.34 -30.26 -24.49
N ASP A 386 -39.58 -29.58 -25.35
CA ASP A 386 -39.71 -29.68 -26.81
C ASP A 386 -38.51 -30.45 -27.41
N THR A 387 -38.72 -31.75 -27.61
CA THR A 387 -37.74 -32.70 -28.15
C THR A 387 -37.52 -32.57 -29.67
N ALA A 388 -37.38 -31.37 -30.22
CA ALA A 388 -37.25 -31.22 -31.67
C ALA A 388 -36.42 -30.01 -32.11
N THR A 389 -35.09 -30.08 -31.91
CA THR A 389 -34.01 -29.83 -32.91
C THR A 389 -32.73 -29.35 -32.21
N PRO A 390 -31.55 -29.96 -32.48
CA PRO A 390 -30.28 -29.48 -31.97
C PRO A 390 -29.68 -28.52 -32.98
N ASP A 391 -30.06 -27.26 -32.96
CA ASP A 391 -29.25 -26.21 -33.58
C ASP A 391 -29.71 -24.82 -33.09
N VAL A 392 -28.96 -24.26 -32.14
CA VAL A 392 -28.42 -22.88 -32.12
C VAL A 392 -28.01 -22.57 -30.66
N GLN A 393 -26.70 -22.45 -30.42
CA GLN A 393 -26.09 -21.99 -29.16
C GLN A 393 -26.33 -20.48 -28.96
N THR A 394 -27.55 -20.06 -28.64
CA THR A 394 -27.86 -18.64 -28.43
C THR A 394 -28.49 -18.34 -27.07
N PRO A 395 -28.12 -17.21 -26.44
CA PRO A 395 -28.77 -16.74 -25.22
C PRO A 395 -30.25 -16.44 -25.48
N ILE A 396 -31.13 -16.77 -24.52
CA ILE A 396 -32.55 -16.40 -24.60
C ILE A 396 -32.69 -14.93 -24.24
N VAL A 397 -33.11 -14.13 -25.20
CA VAL A 397 -33.33 -12.71 -25.00
C VAL A 397 -34.81 -12.41 -24.90
N TRP A 398 -35.18 -11.63 -23.90
CA TRP A 398 -36.55 -11.19 -23.65
C TRP A 398 -36.52 -9.74 -23.18
N GLN A 399 -37.37 -8.90 -23.77
CA GLN A 399 -37.42 -7.47 -23.49
C GLN A 399 -38.77 -7.13 -22.85
N VAL A 400 -38.74 -6.21 -21.88
CA VAL A 400 -39.94 -5.68 -21.26
C VAL A 400 -39.89 -4.15 -21.14
N ASP A 401 -41.07 -3.53 -21.11
CA ASP A 401 -41.20 -2.11 -20.79
C ASP A 401 -40.95 -1.85 -19.29
N ALA A 402 -40.98 -0.56 -18.90
CA ALA A 402 -40.83 -0.14 -17.51
C ALA A 402 -41.91 -0.73 -16.55
N ALA A 403 -43.01 -1.27 -17.10
CA ALA A 403 -44.09 -1.93 -16.34
C ALA A 403 -43.98 -3.46 -16.37
N GLY A 404 -42.92 -4.03 -16.97
CA GLY A 404 -42.70 -5.47 -17.06
C GLY A 404 -43.48 -6.17 -18.18
N ASN A 405 -44.13 -5.44 -19.09
CA ASN A 405 -44.85 -6.05 -20.21
C ASN A 405 -43.89 -6.41 -21.36
N PRO A 406 -44.05 -7.59 -22.00
CA PRO A 406 -43.22 -7.97 -23.15
C PRO A 406 -43.31 -6.95 -24.30
N LEU A 407 -42.17 -6.51 -24.81
CA LEU A 407 -42.08 -5.62 -25.96
C LEU A 407 -41.85 -6.42 -27.25
N SER A 408 -42.59 -6.11 -28.32
CA SER A 408 -42.58 -6.88 -29.58
C SER A 408 -41.75 -6.26 -30.71
N THR A 409 -40.92 -5.24 -30.44
CA THR A 409 -40.36 -4.37 -31.51
C THR A 409 -38.85 -4.32 -31.60
N VAL A 410 -38.09 -4.84 -30.62
CA VAL A 410 -36.63 -4.94 -30.72
C VAL A 410 -36.24 -6.33 -31.19
N THR A 411 -35.66 -6.40 -32.39
CA THR A 411 -35.12 -7.64 -32.95
C THR A 411 -33.66 -7.77 -32.51
N VAL A 412 -33.37 -8.82 -31.73
CA VAL A 412 -31.99 -9.26 -31.47
C VAL A 412 -31.43 -9.73 -32.79
N ASN A 413 -30.20 -9.33 -33.08
CA ASN A 413 -29.52 -9.81 -34.27
C ASN A 413 -29.53 -11.33 -34.23
N SER A 414 -30.12 -11.97 -35.25
CA SER A 414 -30.21 -13.43 -35.32
C SER A 414 -28.84 -14.12 -35.40
N SER A 415 -27.78 -13.34 -35.68
CA SER A 415 -26.38 -13.77 -35.64
C SER A 415 -25.70 -13.53 -34.29
N TYR A 416 -26.39 -12.94 -33.30
CA TYR A 416 -25.84 -12.67 -31.98
C TYR A 416 -25.66 -13.97 -31.20
N ASP A 417 -24.41 -14.40 -31.07
CA ASP A 417 -24.02 -15.64 -30.40
C ASP A 417 -23.43 -15.39 -29.00
N GLY A 418 -23.09 -14.13 -28.67
CA GLY A 418 -22.38 -13.76 -27.45
C GLY A 418 -20.92 -14.25 -27.37
N PHE A 419 -20.42 -14.95 -28.40
CA PHE A 419 -19.07 -15.52 -28.50
C PHE A 419 -18.15 -14.66 -29.38
N ASN A 420 -18.63 -14.28 -30.56
CA ASN A 420 -17.93 -13.44 -31.53
C ASN A 420 -18.59 -12.07 -31.51
N SER A 421 -17.81 -10.99 -31.67
CA SER A 421 -18.25 -9.58 -31.59
C SER A 421 -19.34 -9.21 -32.61
N THR A 422 -20.54 -9.74 -32.41
CA THR A 422 -21.76 -9.48 -33.15
C THR A 422 -22.58 -8.48 -32.34
N THR A 423 -23.32 -7.64 -33.05
CA THR A 423 -24.15 -6.62 -32.40
C THR A 423 -25.31 -7.31 -31.69
N LEU A 424 -25.54 -7.05 -30.39
CA LEU A 424 -26.67 -7.64 -29.65
C LEU A 424 -28.01 -7.32 -30.31
N LEU A 425 -28.20 -6.07 -30.71
CA LEU A 425 -29.38 -5.65 -31.45
C LEU A 425 -29.07 -5.51 -32.94
N ASP A 426 -30.09 -5.66 -33.76
CA ASP A 426 -30.00 -5.30 -35.17
C ASP A 426 -29.63 -3.80 -35.35
N PRO A 427 -28.96 -3.42 -36.44
CA PRO A 427 -28.67 -2.01 -36.72
C PRO A 427 -29.96 -1.16 -36.74
N ASN A 428 -29.89 0.03 -36.15
CA ASN A 428 -31.01 0.99 -36.01
C ASN A 428 -32.12 0.59 -35.02
N GLN A 429 -31.88 -0.40 -34.17
CA GLN A 429 -32.77 -0.66 -33.03
C GLN A 429 -32.58 0.40 -31.95
N ILE A 430 -33.69 0.75 -31.30
CA ILE A 430 -33.79 1.83 -30.32
C ILE A 430 -34.25 1.21 -28.99
N LEU A 431 -33.61 1.57 -27.89
CA LEU A 431 -34.09 1.29 -26.55
C LEU A 431 -34.62 2.60 -25.96
N ALA A 432 -35.93 2.71 -25.76
CA ALA A 432 -36.53 3.93 -25.21
C ALA A 432 -36.19 4.09 -23.72
N ALA A 433 -36.38 5.30 -23.19
CA ALA A 433 -36.17 5.60 -21.78
C ALA A 433 -36.99 4.66 -20.88
N GLY A 434 -36.32 4.01 -19.92
CA GLY A 434 -36.93 3.05 -18.98
C GLY A 434 -37.16 1.64 -19.52
N GLU A 435 -36.83 1.36 -20.78
CA GLU A 435 -36.93 -0.01 -21.33
C GLU A 435 -35.75 -0.88 -20.88
N THR A 436 -36.03 -2.17 -20.67
CA THR A 436 -35.05 -3.15 -20.19
C THR A 436 -34.99 -4.39 -21.09
N ILE A 437 -33.77 -4.82 -21.42
CA ILE A 437 -33.48 -6.08 -22.11
C ILE A 437 -32.91 -7.07 -21.10
N TYR A 438 -33.46 -8.28 -21.05
CA TYR A 438 -32.94 -9.38 -20.27
C TYR A 438 -32.30 -10.42 -21.19
N LEU A 439 -31.02 -10.70 -20.96
CA LEU A 439 -30.29 -11.80 -21.60
C LEU A 439 -30.15 -12.94 -20.61
N LYS A 440 -30.85 -14.04 -20.82
CA LYS A 440 -30.70 -15.26 -20.03
C LYS A 440 -29.69 -16.18 -20.70
N VAL A 441 -28.71 -16.61 -19.92
CA VAL A 441 -27.68 -17.55 -20.35
C VAL A 441 -27.70 -18.78 -19.47
N PHE A 442 -27.90 -19.92 -20.12
CA PHE A 442 -27.92 -21.23 -19.50
C PHE A 442 -26.58 -21.92 -19.76
N HIS A 443 -25.97 -22.46 -18.72
CA HIS A 443 -24.77 -23.27 -18.85
C HIS A 443 -24.75 -24.40 -17.84
N HIS A 444 -24.04 -25.47 -18.20
CA HIS A 444 -23.81 -26.60 -17.32
C HIS A 444 -22.34 -26.64 -16.93
N ILE A 445 -22.10 -27.03 -15.69
CA ILE A 445 -20.75 -27.37 -15.23
C ILE A 445 -20.73 -28.88 -14.98
N ASN A 446 -19.78 -29.56 -15.63
CA ASN A 446 -19.56 -30.98 -15.44
C ASN A 446 -19.21 -31.27 -13.97
N SER A 447 -19.67 -32.41 -13.45
CA SER A 447 -19.25 -32.90 -12.14
C SER A 447 -17.74 -32.91 -12.04
N ILE A 448 -17.19 -32.30 -10.99
CA ILE A 448 -15.77 -32.40 -10.63
C ILE A 448 -15.55 -33.84 -10.11
N ILE A 449 -15.53 -34.82 -11.00
CA ILE A 449 -14.99 -36.13 -10.66
C ILE A 449 -13.48 -35.89 -10.54
N SER A 450 -12.98 -35.84 -9.30
CA SER A 450 -11.54 -35.76 -9.06
C SER A 450 -10.88 -36.96 -9.74
N THR A 451 -10.06 -36.69 -10.75
CA THR A 451 -9.06 -37.65 -11.25
C THR A 451 -7.76 -37.42 -10.52
#